data_AF-A0A6G7YMK5-F1
#
_entry.id   AF-A0A6G7YMK5-F1
#
_cell.length_a   1.000
_cell.length_b   1.000
_cell.length_c   1.000
_cell.angle_alpha   90.00
_cell.angle_beta   90.00
_cell.angle_gamma   90.00
#
_symmetry.space_group_name_H-M   'P 1'
#
loop_
_entity.id
_entity.type
_entity.pdbx_description
1 polymer ?
#
loop_
_entity_poly.entity_id
_entity_poly.type
_entity_poly.pdbx_seq_one_letter_code
_entity_poly.pdbx_strand_id
1 'polypeptide(L)' 'MPAFHPFPDQRSAALALLNAGGRLTRKAGSFLGQLAVDPTPMTEAQSDWLTTLLERAGLPPLAKENAQ' A
#
# COMPACT_ATOMS: atom_id res chain seq x y z
N MET A 1 22.76 6.65 -0.98
CA MET A 1 21.28 6.73 -1.00
C MET A 1 20.77 5.31 -0.85
N PRO A 2 19.99 4.94 0.19
CA PRO A 2 19.42 3.61 0.25
C PRO A 2 18.47 3.42 -0.94
N ALA A 3 18.61 2.31 -1.66
CA ALA A 3 17.70 1.96 -2.75
C ALA A 3 16.33 1.63 -2.14
N PHE A 4 15.31 2.45 -2.44
CA PHE A 4 13.93 2.15 -2.07
C PHE A 4 13.43 1.03 -2.99
N HIS A 5 13.46 -0.20 -2.48
CA HIS A 5 12.93 -1.34 -3.20
C HIS A 5 11.40 -1.30 -3.18
N PRO A 6 10.72 -1.49 -4.34
CA PRO A 6 9.27 -1.60 -4.38
C PRO A 6 8.75 -2.69 -3.44
N PHE A 7 7.55 -2.51 -2.90
CA PHE A 7 6.94 -3.55 -2.08
C PHE A 7 6.57 -4.76 -2.94
N PRO A 8 6.87 -5.99 -2.51
CA PRO A 8 6.59 -7.19 -3.30
C PRO A 8 5.10 -7.51 -3.40
N ASP A 9 4.29 -7.05 -2.45
CA ASP A 9 2.87 -7.40 -2.34
C ASP A 9 2.06 -6.32 -1.58
N GLN A 10 0.74 -6.36 -1.76
CA GLN A 10 -0.20 -5.38 -1.18
C GLN A 10 -0.19 -5.38 0.35
N ARG A 11 0.05 -6.54 0.98
CA ARG A 11 0.09 -6.68 2.43
C ARG A 11 1.33 -5.99 3.00
N SER A 12 2.50 -6.18 2.38
CA SER A 12 3.74 -5.51 2.77
C SER A 12 3.63 -4.00 2.69
N ALA A 13 3.04 -3.48 1.61
CA ALA A 13 2.77 -2.04 1.45
C ALA A 13 1.79 -1.51 2.52
N ALA A 14 0.70 -2.24 2.78
CA ALA A 14 -0.29 -1.85 3.77
C ALA A 14 0.27 -1.83 5.20
N LEU A 15 1.06 -2.85 5.57
CA LEU A 15 1.74 -2.90 6.87
C LEU A 15 2.75 -1.76 7.03
N ALA A 16 3.49 -1.40 5.98
CA ALA A 16 4.39 -0.26 6.04
C ALA A 16 3.63 1.05 6.32
N LEU A 17 2.51 1.29 5.64
CA LEU A 17 1.66 2.46 5.89
C LEU A 17 1.04 2.48 7.29
N LEU A 18 0.57 1.34 7.79
CA LEU A 18 0.04 1.21 9.15
C LEU A 18 1.09 1.48 10.22
N ASN A 19 2.35 1.11 9.98
CA ASN A 19 3.47 1.31 10.90
C ASN A 19 4.21 2.65 10.72
N ALA A 20 3.93 3.40 9.65
CA ALA A 20 4.62 4.67 9.35
C ALA A 20 4.33 5.80 10.36
N GLY A 21 3.40 5.60 11.31
CA GLY A 21 3.10 6.57 12.38
C GLY A 21 2.35 7.83 11.92
N GLY A 22 2.00 7.93 10.64
CA GLY A 22 1.19 9.01 10.10
C GLY A 22 -0.26 8.95 10.58
N ARG A 23 -0.93 10.11 10.65
CA ARG A 23 -2.38 10.16 10.95
C ARG A 23 -3.16 9.58 9.78
N LEU A 24 -3.65 8.35 9.94
CA LEU A 24 -4.57 7.73 9.00
C LEU A 24 -6.00 8.19 9.27
N THR A 25 -6.76 8.45 8.19
CA THR A 25 -8.21 8.62 8.30
C THR A 25 -8.85 7.26 8.60
N ARG A 26 -10.07 7.26 9.15
CA ARG A 26 -10.82 6.02 9.39
C ARG A 26 -10.95 5.15 8.13
N LYS A 27 -11.19 5.78 6.98
CA LYS A 27 -11.28 5.10 5.68
C LYS A 27 -9.95 4.45 5.28
N ALA A 28 -8.84 5.19 5.39
CA ALA A 28 -7.51 4.66 5.06
C ALA A 28 -7.12 3.51 5.99
N GLY A 29 -7.34 3.64 7.31
CA GLY A 29 -7.04 2.58 8.27
C GLY A 29 -7.84 1.31 8.01
N SER A 30 -9.14 1.43 7.71
CA SER A 30 -9.98 0.27 7.36
C SER A 30 -9.48 -0.45 6.11
N PHE A 31 -9.18 0.31 5.04
CA PHE A 31 -8.69 -0.26 3.78
C PHE A 31 -7.35 -0.96 3.93
N LEU A 32 -6.38 -0.32 4.59
CA LEU A 32 -5.05 -0.89 4.82
C LEU A 32 -5.12 -2.12 5.73
N GLY A 33 -5.99 -2.08 6.75
CA GLY A 33 -6.26 -3.23 7.61
C GLY A 33 -6.79 -4.44 6.83
N GLN A 34 -7.70 -4.21 5.88
CA GLN A 34 -8.20 -5.26 4.98
C GLN A 34 -7.08 -5.80 4.08
N LEU A 35 -6.33 -4.94 3.39
CA LEU A 35 -5.21 -5.38 2.54
C LEU A 35 -4.13 -6.18 3.29
N ALA A 36 -3.96 -5.91 4.59
CA ALA A 36 -2.98 -6.63 5.41
C ALA A 36 -3.40 -8.08 5.73
N VAL A 37 -4.68 -8.41 5.65
CA VAL A 37 -5.23 -9.72 6.09
C VAL A 37 -6.02 -10.46 5.00
N ASP A 38 -6.50 -9.77 3.98
CA ASP A 38 -7.28 -10.30 2.87
C ASP A 38 -6.42 -10.36 1.60
N PRO A 39 -6.15 -11.56 1.04
CA PRO A 39 -5.36 -11.73 -0.17
C PRO A 39 -6.16 -11.47 -1.47
N THR A 40 -7.43 -11.05 -1.38
CA THR A 40 -8.24 -10.73 -2.56
C THR A 40 -7.52 -9.69 -3.43
N PRO A 41 -7.40 -9.91 -4.76
CA PRO A 41 -6.80 -8.95 -5.66
C PRO A 41 -7.49 -7.58 -5.60
N MET A 42 -6.69 -6.51 -5.63
CA MET A 42 -7.22 -5.15 -5.69
C MET A 42 -7.86 -4.87 -7.05
N THR A 43 -8.95 -4.08 -7.02
CA THR A 43 -9.44 -3.39 -8.21
C THR A 43 -8.48 -2.27 -8.61
N GLU A 44 -8.52 -1.84 -9.88
CA GLU A 44 -7.69 -0.72 -10.38
C GLU A 44 -7.79 0.53 -9.50
N ALA A 45 -9.01 0.91 -9.12
CA ALA A 45 -9.25 2.05 -8.22
C ALA A 45 -8.63 1.88 -6.82
N GLN A 46 -8.54 0.64 -6.31
CA GLN A 46 -7.88 0.36 -5.04
C GLN A 46 -6.35 0.44 -5.18
N SER A 47 -5.80 -0.05 -6.29
CA SER A 47 -4.37 0.04 -6.62
C SER A 47 -3.92 1.50 -6.77
N ASP A 48 -4.69 2.32 -7.48
CA ASP A 48 -4.44 3.77 -7.62
C ASP A 48 -4.50 4.48 -6.26
N TRP A 49 -5.47 4.11 -5.44
CA TRP A 49 -5.61 4.68 -4.11
C TRP A 49 -4.46 4.28 -3.19
N LEU A 50 -4.01 3.01 -3.22
CA LEU A 50 -2.85 2.54 -2.48
C LEU A 50 -1.58 3.29 -2.92
N THR A 51 -1.40 3.48 -4.23
CA THR A 51 -0.27 4.25 -4.78
C THR A 51 -0.26 5.68 -4.24
N THR A 52 -1.42 6.35 -4.24
CA THR A 52 -1.56 7.69 -3.66
C THR A 52 -1.19 7.73 -2.17
N LEU A 53 -1.55 6.70 -1.40
CA LEU A 53 -1.19 6.63 0.02
C LEU A 53 0.32 6.44 0.23
N LEU A 54 0.96 5.59 -0.58
CA LEU A 54 2.41 5.36 -0.54
C LEU A 54 3.19 6.63 -0.89
N GLU A 55 2.81 7.32 -1.97
CA GLU A 55 3.41 8.60 -2.38
C GLU A 55 3.30 9.65 -1.28
N ARG A 56 2.13 9.78 -0.65
CA ARG A 56 1.91 10.73 0.46
C ARG A 56 2.72 10.40 1.70
N ALA A 57 3.04 9.12 1.92
CA ALA A 57 3.88 8.67 3.02
C ALA A 57 5.38 8.68 2.68
N GLY A 58 5.76 9.00 1.43
CA GLY A 58 7.14 8.91 0.96
C GLY A 58 7.69 7.49 0.93
N LEU A 59 6.81 6.49 0.80
CA LEU A 59 7.17 5.07 0.79
C LEU A 59 7.39 4.56 -0.65
N PRO A 60 8.15 3.45 -0.82
CA PRO A 60 8.29 2.82 -2.12
C PRO A 60 6.94 2.48 -2.75
N PRO A 61 6.84 2.48 -4.09
CA PRO A 61 5.64 2.02 -4.77
C PRO A 61 5.47 0.50 -4.60
N LEU A 62 4.27 -0.01 -4.87
CA LEU A 62 4.07 -1.44 -5.06
C LEU A 62 4.83 -1.89 -6.33
N ALA A 63 5.44 -3.07 -6.29
CA ALA A 63 5.98 -3.68 -7.50
C ALA A 63 4.84 -3.79 -8.52
N LYS A 64 5.09 -3.41 -9.77
CA LYS A 64 4.13 -3.65 -10.84
C LYS A 64 4.00 -5.16 -11.00
N GLU A 65 2.97 -5.73 -10.38
CA GLU A 65 2.50 -7.04 -10.78
C GLU A 65 2.06 -6.87 -12.24
N ASN A 66 2.70 -7.59 -13.16
CA ASN A 66 2.32 -7.56 -14.56
C ASN A 66 0.85 -8.01 -14.62
N ALA A 67 -0.07 -7.05 -14.76
CA ALA A 67 -1.45 -7.33 -15.10
C ALA A 67 -1.44 -8.08 -16.44
N GLN A 68 -1.68 -9.39 -16.38
CA GLN A 68 -1.79 -10.26 -17.55
C GLN A 68 -3.25 -10.35 -17.98
#